data_AF-A0A8J1TAX4-F1
#
_entry.id   AF-A0A8J1TAX4-F1
#
_cell.length_a   1.000
_cell.length_b   1.000
_cell.length_c   1.000
_cell.angle_alpha   90.00
_cell.angle_beta   90.00
_cell.angle_gamma   90.00
#
_symmetry.space_group_name_H-M   'P 1'
#
loop_
_entity.id
_entity.type
_entity.pdbx_description
1 polymer ?
#
loop_
_entity_poly.entity_id
_entity_poly.type
_entity_poly.pdbx_seq_one_letter_code
_entity_poly.pdbx_strand_id
1 'polypeptide(L)'
;MGTGQYMCEWALCQRFFETPAGVLNHISKLHLSAIVNDGTCMWEGCDGLRRKKWSLYTHIQDRHCTEHALKAAALRRQQLQNVPGGGGLIPQGVNAGPTPPAPVYPHDAAIQAIRRFSIKPPYPELMEPKEGPVTKHIRLTSSLILRNLARYSAVGRTCIKRHEGQLAYVALSPVESSTAISNCLWELHQHH
;
A
#
# COMPACT_ATOMS: atom_id res chain seq x y z
N MET A 1 -12.46 -38.56 -14.45
CA MET A 1 -12.92 -37.16 -14.31
C MET A 1 -12.51 -36.71 -12.92
N GLY A 2 -11.56 -35.77 -12.80
CA GLY A 2 -10.92 -35.47 -11.52
C GLY A 2 -11.87 -34.75 -10.54
N THR A 3 -12.01 -35.29 -9.34
CA THR A 3 -12.83 -34.83 -8.22
C THR A 3 -12.21 -33.65 -7.45
N GLY A 4 -11.54 -32.74 -8.14
CA GLY A 4 -10.89 -31.58 -7.51
C GLY A 4 -11.83 -30.38 -7.43
N GLN A 5 -12.12 -29.88 -6.23
CA GLN A 5 -12.96 -28.69 -6.03
C GLN A 5 -12.25 -27.39 -6.41
N TYR A 6 -10.91 -27.39 -6.42
CA TYR A 6 -10.09 -26.21 -6.66
C TYR A 6 -9.43 -26.26 -8.02
N MET A 7 -9.47 -25.16 -8.78
CA MET A 7 -8.92 -25.07 -10.13
C MET A 7 -7.82 -24.02 -10.20
N CYS A 8 -6.74 -24.34 -10.91
CA CYS A 8 -5.71 -23.39 -11.27
C CYS A 8 -6.18 -22.54 -12.48
N GLU A 9 -6.36 -21.25 -12.26
CA GLU A 9 -6.73 -20.24 -13.28
C GLU A 9 -5.51 -19.46 -13.77
N TRP A 10 -4.32 -20.04 -13.64
CA TRP A 10 -3.14 -19.56 -14.34
C TRP A 10 -3.37 -19.72 -15.85
N ALA A 11 -2.93 -18.74 -16.64
CA ALA A 11 -3.16 -18.70 -18.09
C ALA A 11 -2.94 -20.06 -18.75
N LEU A 12 -4.01 -20.57 -19.38
CA LEU A 12 -4.05 -21.84 -20.12
C LEU A 12 -3.79 -23.13 -19.30
N CYS A 13 -3.83 -23.09 -17.96
CA CYS A 13 -3.54 -24.26 -17.14
C CYS A 13 -4.77 -25.14 -16.84
N GLN A 14 -5.83 -24.56 -16.26
CA GLN A 14 -7.12 -25.21 -15.96
C GLN A 14 -7.06 -26.59 -15.26
N ARG A 15 -5.99 -26.86 -14.48
CA ARG A 15 -5.87 -28.11 -13.71
C ARG A 15 -6.66 -28.07 -12.42
N PHE A 16 -7.25 -29.21 -12.04
CA PHE A 16 -8.05 -29.36 -10.82
C PHE A 16 -7.28 -30.08 -9.71
N PHE A 17 -7.56 -29.70 -8.46
CA PHE A 17 -6.91 -30.16 -7.24
C PHE A 17 -7.93 -30.32 -6.11
N GLU A 18 -7.66 -31.25 -5.20
CA GLU A 18 -8.50 -31.52 -4.03
C GLU A 18 -8.28 -30.54 -2.89
N THR A 19 -7.08 -29.94 -2.80
CA THR A 19 -6.71 -29.02 -1.72
C THR A 19 -6.14 -27.70 -2.26
N PRO A 20 -6.33 -26.56 -1.54
CA PRO A 20 -5.71 -25.29 -1.90
C PRO A 20 -4.17 -25.38 -1.94
N ALA A 21 -3.59 -26.13 -1.01
CA ALA A 21 -2.15 -26.37 -0.95
C ALA A 21 -1.63 -27.12 -2.19
N GLY A 22 -2.45 -28.03 -2.76
CA GLY A 22 -2.13 -28.70 -4.02
C GLY A 22 -2.01 -27.72 -5.20
N VAL A 23 -2.92 -26.74 -5.27
CA VAL A 23 -2.87 -25.67 -6.29
C VAL A 23 -1.59 -24.84 -6.13
N LEU A 24 -1.25 -24.42 -4.91
CA LEU A 24 -0.05 -23.63 -4.64
C LEU A 24 1.24 -24.39 -4.98
N ASN A 25 1.33 -25.68 -4.62
CA ASN A 25 2.49 -26.51 -4.95
C ASN A 25 2.68 -26.65 -6.47
N HIS A 26 1.58 -26.86 -7.18
CA HIS A 26 1.56 -26.94 -8.64
C HIS A 26 2.08 -25.65 -9.29
N ILE A 27 1.59 -24.48 -8.87
CA ILE A 27 2.03 -23.19 -9.41
C ILE A 27 3.51 -22.95 -9.13
N SER A 28 3.95 -23.29 -7.92
CA SER A 28 5.35 -23.16 -7.49
C SER A 28 6.31 -23.97 -8.37
N LYS A 29 5.90 -25.19 -8.74
CA LYS A 29 6.74 -26.12 -9.51
C LYS A 29 6.66 -25.93 -11.02
N LEU A 30 5.53 -25.48 -11.57
CA LEU A 30 5.34 -25.42 -13.02
C LEU A 30 5.32 -24.01 -13.59
N HIS A 31 4.76 -23.04 -12.86
CA HIS A 31 4.62 -21.67 -13.39
C HIS A 31 5.72 -20.75 -12.86
N LEU A 32 6.03 -20.84 -11.56
CA LEU A 32 7.10 -20.06 -10.93
C LEU A 32 8.49 -20.61 -11.21
N SER A 33 8.62 -21.89 -11.58
CA SER A 33 9.90 -22.48 -11.97
C SER A 33 10.40 -21.91 -13.30
N ALA A 34 9.50 -21.59 -14.23
CA ALA A 34 9.81 -20.93 -15.50
C ALA A 34 10.31 -19.48 -15.32
N ILE A 35 10.09 -18.88 -14.15
CA ILE A 35 10.49 -17.50 -13.84
C ILE A 35 11.84 -17.54 -13.11
N VAL A 36 12.87 -17.01 -13.78
CA VAL A 36 14.26 -17.03 -13.27
C VAL A 36 14.48 -15.93 -12.23
N ASN A 37 14.17 -14.67 -12.55
CA ASN A 37 14.47 -13.51 -11.70
C ASN A 37 13.22 -12.71 -11.31
N ASP A 38 12.48 -12.24 -12.31
CA ASP A 38 11.26 -11.47 -12.18
C ASP A 38 10.25 -11.90 -13.24
N GLY A 39 8.98 -11.77 -12.89
CA GLY A 39 7.88 -12.16 -13.76
C GLY A 39 6.57 -11.54 -13.32
N THR A 40 5.54 -11.78 -14.11
CA THR A 40 4.21 -11.23 -13.89
C THR A 40 3.24 -12.34 -13.53
N CYS A 41 2.27 -12.03 -12.68
CA CYS A 41 1.18 -12.96 -12.37
C CYS A 41 0.30 -13.13 -13.63
N MET A 42 0.18 -14.35 -14.14
CA MET A 42 -0.64 -14.67 -15.32
C MET A 42 -1.99 -15.27 -14.92
N TRP A 43 -2.48 -14.95 -13.72
CA TRP A 43 -3.83 -15.34 -13.29
C TRP A 43 -4.87 -14.49 -14.02
N GLU A 44 -6.00 -15.10 -14.40
CA GLU A 44 -7.08 -14.37 -15.06
C GLU A 44 -7.55 -13.16 -14.22
N GLY A 45 -7.50 -11.96 -14.83
CA GLY A 45 -7.92 -10.71 -14.19
C GLY A 45 -6.98 -10.14 -13.12
N CYS A 46 -5.71 -10.58 -13.07
CA CYS A 46 -4.72 -10.03 -12.13
C CYS A 46 -4.04 -8.74 -12.63
N ASP A 47 -3.32 -8.04 -11.75
CA ASP A 47 -2.82 -6.67 -11.91
C ASP A 47 -1.61 -6.49 -12.84
N GLY A 48 -1.13 -7.55 -13.50
CA GLY A 48 -0.06 -7.47 -14.49
C GLY A 48 1.29 -6.94 -13.97
N LEU A 49 1.43 -6.72 -12.66
CA LEU A 49 2.59 -6.07 -12.09
C LEU A 49 3.78 -7.04 -12.04
N ARG A 50 4.92 -6.58 -12.56
CA ARG A 50 6.17 -7.34 -12.58
C ARG A 50 6.77 -7.38 -11.17
N ARG A 51 7.02 -8.59 -10.66
CA ARG A 51 7.48 -8.86 -9.29
C ARG A 51 8.69 -9.79 -9.30
N LYS A 52 9.55 -9.66 -8.29
CA LYS A 52 10.62 -10.65 -8.02
C LYS A 52 9.99 -12.00 -7.67
N LYS A 53 10.67 -13.10 -7.99
CA LYS A 53 10.17 -14.48 -7.80
C LYS A 53 9.50 -14.75 -6.45
N TRP A 54 10.17 -14.41 -5.34
CA TRP A 54 9.62 -14.61 -3.99
C TRP A 54 8.42 -13.72 -3.68
N SER A 55 8.43 -12.47 -4.15
CA SER A 55 7.28 -11.57 -4.05
C SER A 55 6.10 -12.06 -4.88
N LEU A 56 6.37 -12.70 -6.03
CA LEU A 56 5.33 -13.30 -6.85
C LEU A 56 4.75 -14.56 -6.18
N TYR A 57 5.59 -15.38 -5.55
CA TYR A 57 5.14 -16.53 -4.75
C TYR A 57 4.19 -16.10 -3.64
N THR A 58 4.58 -15.13 -2.80
CA THR A 58 3.73 -14.65 -1.69
C THR A 58 2.46 -13.97 -2.21
N HIS A 59 2.55 -13.19 -3.29
CA HIS A 59 1.38 -12.62 -3.94
C HIS A 59 0.36 -13.69 -4.37
N ILE A 60 0.82 -14.76 -5.03
CA ILE A 60 -0.04 -15.86 -5.47
C ILE A 60 -0.66 -16.58 -4.27
N GLN A 61 0.15 -16.86 -3.25
CA GLN A 61 -0.29 -17.48 -2.02
C GLN A 61 -1.43 -16.68 -1.35
N ASP A 62 -1.25 -15.36 -1.22
CA ASP A 62 -2.18 -14.49 -0.49
C ASP A 62 -3.41 -14.09 -1.30
N ARG A 63 -3.30 -13.98 -2.62
CA ARG A 63 -4.39 -13.47 -3.49
C ARG A 63 -5.16 -14.55 -4.23
N HIS A 64 -4.50 -15.62 -4.64
CA HIS A 64 -5.08 -16.60 -5.56
C HIS A 64 -5.23 -18.00 -4.96
N CYS A 65 -4.31 -18.40 -4.09
CA CYS A 65 -4.30 -19.74 -3.48
C CYS A 65 -4.91 -19.79 -2.08
N THR A 66 -5.59 -18.74 -1.64
CA THR A 66 -6.39 -18.81 -0.40
C THR A 66 -7.66 -19.63 -0.65
N GLU A 67 -8.11 -20.36 0.39
CA GLU A 67 -9.31 -21.19 0.29
C GLU A 67 -10.53 -20.38 -0.15
N HIS A 68 -10.68 -19.16 0.38
CA HIS A 68 -11.75 -18.24 0.00
C HIS A 68 -11.69 -17.85 -1.49
N ALA A 69 -10.50 -17.50 -2.01
CA ALA A 69 -10.33 -17.12 -3.41
C ALA A 69 -10.68 -18.28 -4.35
N LEU A 70 -10.20 -19.49 -4.05
CA LEU A 70 -10.46 -20.66 -4.90
C LEU A 70 -11.92 -21.11 -4.86
N LYS A 71 -12.60 -21.02 -3.70
CA LYS A 71 -14.05 -21.28 -3.59
C LYS A 71 -14.87 -20.25 -4.36
N ALA A 72 -14.53 -18.96 -4.25
CA ALA A 72 -15.18 -17.90 -5.01
C ALA A 72 -15.04 -18.10 -6.53
N ALA A 73 -13.85 -18.53 -6.98
CA ALA A 73 -13.61 -18.89 -8.37
C ALA A 73 -14.47 -20.09 -8.82
N ALA A 74 -14.59 -21.12 -7.98
CA ALA A 74 -15.47 -22.27 -8.26
C ALA A 74 -16.95 -21.87 -8.39
N LEU A 75 -17.44 -21.01 -7.50
CA LEU A 75 -18.81 -20.50 -7.56
C LEU A 75 -19.07 -19.68 -8.83
N ARG A 76 -18.11 -18.83 -9.23
CA ARG A 76 -18.18 -18.04 -10.47
C ARG A 76 -18.32 -18.95 -11.69
N ARG A 77 -17.57 -20.06 -11.74
CA ARG A 77 -17.68 -21.04 -12.84
C ARG A 77 -19.04 -21.73 -12.88
N GLN A 78 -19.57 -22.14 -11.72
CA GLN A 78 -20.90 -22.75 -11.64
C GLN A 78 -22.01 -21.80 -12.12
N GLN A 79 -21.93 -20.50 -11.78
CA GLN A 79 -22.89 -19.49 -12.24
C GLN A 79 -22.87 -19.30 -13.76
N LEU A 80 -21.68 -19.28 -14.37
CA LEU A 80 -21.53 -19.19 -15.83
C LEU A 80 -22.10 -20.43 -16.55
N GLN A 81 -22.03 -21.59 -15.91
CA GLN A 81 -22.50 -22.86 -16.48
C GLN A 81 -24.02 -23.05 -16.37
N ASN A 82 -24.68 -22.31 -15.46
CA ASN A 82 -26.11 -22.39 -15.20
C ASN A 82 -26.95 -21.38 -16.03
N VAL A 83 -26.35 -20.69 -16.99
CA VAL A 83 -27.10 -19.83 -17.94
C VAL A 83 -27.74 -20.74 -19.00
N PRO A 84 -29.08 -20.87 -19.06
CA PRO A 84 -29.74 -21.73 -20.04
C PRO A 84 -29.82 -20.99 -21.38
N GLY A 85 -28.96 -21.35 -22.33
CA GLY A 85 -29.00 -20.82 -23.70
C GLY A 85 -27.66 -21.00 -24.41
N GLY A 86 -27.51 -22.15 -25.09
CA GLY A 86 -26.23 -22.58 -25.66
C GLY A 86 -25.83 -21.90 -26.97
N GLY A 87 -24.65 -22.34 -27.46
CA GLY A 87 -24.18 -22.13 -28.82
C GLY A 87 -23.19 -20.98 -28.94
N GLY A 88 -21.91 -21.33 -29.04
CA GLY A 88 -20.89 -20.36 -29.42
C GLY A 88 -21.19 -19.78 -30.80
N LEU A 89 -21.09 -18.46 -30.90
CA LEU A 89 -20.57 -17.68 -32.02
C LEU A 89 -20.34 -16.27 -31.44
N ILE A 90 -19.13 -15.76 -31.67
CA ILE A 90 -18.63 -14.42 -31.35
C ILE A 90 -19.71 -13.33 -31.50
N PRO A 91 -19.79 -12.37 -30.57
CA PRO A 91 -20.05 -11.00 -31.01
C PRO A 91 -19.07 -9.98 -30.39
N GLN A 92 -18.27 -9.39 -31.27
CA GLN A 92 -18.10 -7.93 -31.29
C GLN A 92 -19.51 -7.32 -31.23
N GLY A 93 -19.80 -6.51 -30.22
CA GLY A 93 -21.13 -5.94 -30.06
C GLY A 93 -21.32 -5.31 -28.69
N VAL A 94 -20.89 -4.06 -28.61
CA VAL A 94 -21.31 -3.01 -27.67
C VAL A 94 -22.70 -3.25 -27.04
N ASN A 95 -22.77 -3.97 -25.92
CA ASN A 95 -23.89 -3.86 -25.00
C ASN A 95 -23.38 -3.13 -23.76
N ALA A 96 -23.63 -1.82 -23.76
CA ALA A 96 -23.53 -0.96 -22.60
C ALA A 96 -24.56 -1.43 -21.57
N GLY A 97 -24.20 -2.47 -20.79
CA GLY A 97 -24.67 -2.54 -19.41
C GLY A 97 -24.32 -1.22 -18.72
N PRO A 98 -25.11 -0.73 -17.75
CA PRO A 98 -24.84 0.53 -17.08
C PRO A 98 -23.39 0.48 -16.61
N THR A 99 -22.55 1.30 -17.24
CA THR A 99 -21.15 1.44 -16.89
C THR A 99 -21.10 1.59 -15.37
N PRO A 100 -20.40 0.72 -14.62
CA PRO A 100 -20.19 0.98 -13.21
C PRO A 100 -19.66 2.41 -13.14
N PRO A 101 -20.31 3.30 -12.37
CA PRO A 101 -19.90 4.69 -12.30
C PRO A 101 -18.41 4.68 -12.06
N ALA A 102 -17.66 5.36 -12.95
CA ALA A 102 -16.21 5.43 -12.88
C ALA A 102 -15.86 5.67 -11.42
N PRO A 103 -15.09 4.77 -10.77
CA PRO A 103 -14.93 4.82 -9.34
C PRO A 103 -14.39 6.20 -9.00
N VAL A 104 -15.23 7.01 -8.34
CA VAL A 104 -14.87 8.35 -7.91
C VAL A 104 -13.93 8.14 -6.73
N TYR A 105 -12.67 7.93 -7.08
CA TYR A 105 -11.63 7.81 -6.10
C TYR A 105 -11.47 9.18 -5.43
N PRO A 106 -11.43 9.22 -4.08
CA PRO A 106 -11.07 10.46 -3.40
C PRO A 106 -9.71 10.94 -3.94
N HIS A 107 -9.48 12.25 -3.96
CA HIS A 107 -8.24 12.85 -4.47
C HIS A 107 -6.97 12.19 -3.87
N ASP A 108 -7.06 11.71 -2.64
CA ASP A 108 -5.97 11.03 -1.94
C ASP A 108 -5.84 9.52 -2.24
N ALA A 109 -6.67 8.93 -3.10
CA ALA A 109 -6.65 7.48 -3.34
C ALA A 109 -5.33 6.99 -3.91
N ALA A 110 -4.71 7.75 -4.82
CA ALA A 110 -3.39 7.45 -5.35
C ALA A 110 -2.33 7.49 -4.24
N ILE A 111 -2.35 8.52 -3.39
CA ILE A 111 -1.43 8.66 -2.25
C ILE A 111 -1.65 7.54 -1.24
N GLN A 112 -2.89 7.15 -0.96
CA GLN A 112 -3.22 6.04 -0.08
C GLN A 112 -2.75 4.69 -0.66
N ALA A 113 -2.89 4.49 -1.97
CA ALA A 113 -2.36 3.30 -2.64
C ALA A 113 -0.84 3.26 -2.56
N ILE A 114 -0.16 4.38 -2.82
CA ILE A 114 1.30 4.50 -2.67
C ILE A 114 1.72 4.13 -1.25
N ARG A 115 1.13 4.76 -0.22
CA ARG A 115 1.46 4.49 1.20
C ARG A 115 1.25 3.04 1.63
N ARG A 116 0.32 2.31 1.01
CA ARG A 116 0.09 0.88 1.29
C ARG A 116 1.21 -0.01 0.76
N PHE A 117 1.85 0.40 -0.35
CA PHE A 117 2.94 -0.35 -1.01
C PHE A 117 4.33 0.24 -0.75
N SER A 118 4.42 1.42 -0.13
CA SER A 118 5.69 1.98 0.32
C SER A 118 6.30 1.06 1.38
N ILE A 119 7.55 0.67 1.15
CA ILE A 119 8.36 -0.09 2.09
C ILE A 119 8.42 0.72 3.40
N LYS A 120 7.86 0.17 4.48
CA LYS A 120 8.02 0.77 5.81
C LYS A 120 9.51 0.70 6.15
N PRO A 121 10.12 1.80 6.62
CA PRO A 121 11.52 1.79 6.98
C PRO A 121 11.77 0.69 8.02
N PRO A 122 12.90 -0.05 7.91
CA PRO A 122 13.16 -1.25 8.72
C PRO A 122 13.39 -0.97 10.21
N TYR A 123 13.30 0.29 10.65
CA TYR A 123 13.60 0.74 12.01
C TYR A 123 12.43 1.55 12.60
N PRO A 124 11.36 0.88 13.06
CA PRO A 124 10.26 1.54 13.75
C PRO A 124 10.69 2.21 15.06
N GLU A 125 11.81 1.82 15.67
CA GLU A 125 12.40 2.48 16.84
C GLU A 125 12.99 3.86 16.53
N LEU A 126 13.39 4.11 15.28
CA LEU A 126 13.85 5.43 14.82
C LEU A 126 12.68 6.32 14.38
N MET A 127 11.47 5.76 14.27
CA MET A 127 10.27 6.53 13.99
C MET A 127 9.74 7.11 15.30
N GLU A 128 9.83 8.44 15.41
CA GLU A 128 9.30 9.18 16.55
C GLU A 128 7.82 8.78 16.80
N PRO A 129 7.42 8.47 18.04
CA PRO A 129 6.08 7.95 18.34
C PRO A 129 5.00 8.86 17.78
N LYS A 130 3.98 8.26 17.15
CA LYS A 130 2.86 9.00 16.57
C LYS A 130 2.17 9.81 17.66
N GLU A 131 2.34 11.12 17.57
CA GLU A 131 1.76 12.07 18.51
C GLU A 131 0.24 12.10 18.41
N GLY A 132 -0.42 12.09 19.56
CA GLY A 132 -1.85 12.33 19.65
C GLY A 132 -2.19 13.77 19.20
N PRO A 133 -3.44 14.02 18.80
CA PRO A 133 -3.88 15.34 18.29
C PRO A 133 -3.63 16.48 19.29
N VAL A 134 -3.80 16.21 20.59
CA VAL A 134 -3.55 17.19 21.65
C VAL A 134 -2.07 17.56 21.72
N THR A 135 -1.18 16.56 21.73
CA THR A 135 0.27 16.76 21.82
C THR A 135 0.80 17.56 20.63
N LYS A 136 0.31 17.25 19.42
CA LYS A 136 0.66 18.01 18.21
C LYS A 136 0.33 19.49 18.34
N HIS A 137 -0.89 19.78 18.79
CA HIS A 137 -1.34 21.17 18.97
C HIS A 137 -0.48 21.90 20.02
N ILE A 138 -0.19 21.25 21.15
CA ILE A 138 0.68 21.81 22.20
C ILE A 138 2.07 22.13 21.64
N ARG A 139 2.68 21.23 20.87
CA ARG A 139 3.99 21.43 20.27
C ARG A 139 3.99 22.55 19.25
N LEU A 140 3.00 22.59 18.35
CA LEU A 140 2.88 23.63 17.35
C LEU A 140 2.71 25.00 18.00
N THR A 141 1.79 25.13 18.96
CA THR A 141 1.54 26.39 19.68
C THR A 141 2.78 26.83 20.45
N SER A 142 3.46 25.93 21.16
CA SER A 142 4.73 26.21 21.84
C SER A 142 5.80 26.72 20.88
N SER A 143 5.92 26.08 19.71
CA SER A 143 6.92 26.43 18.69
C SER A 143 6.68 27.83 18.11
N LEU A 144 5.42 28.21 17.90
CA LEU A 144 5.04 29.55 17.45
C LEU A 144 5.32 30.62 18.52
N ILE A 145 5.06 30.31 19.80
CA ILE A 145 5.40 31.20 20.91
C ILE A 145 6.92 31.42 20.97
N LEU A 146 7.72 30.34 20.89
CA LEU A 146 9.17 30.43 20.86
C LEU A 146 9.67 31.29 19.68
N ARG A 147 9.10 31.12 18.49
CA ARG A 147 9.41 31.97 17.32
C ARG A 147 9.13 33.44 17.59
N ASN A 148 7.98 33.76 18.17
CA ASN A 148 7.62 35.14 18.51
C ASN A 148 8.56 35.73 19.56
N LEU A 149 8.95 34.95 20.57
CA LEU A 149 9.93 35.37 21.57
C LEU A 149 11.30 35.60 20.94
N ALA A 150 11.76 34.73 20.04
CA ALA A 150 13.01 34.91 19.32
C ALA A 150 13.02 36.21 18.50
N ARG A 151 11.91 36.52 17.81
CA ARG A 151 11.76 37.72 17.00
C ARG A 151 11.72 39.00 17.84
N TYR A 152 10.90 39.05 18.88
CA TYR A 152 10.55 40.32 19.56
C TYR A 152 11.23 40.55 20.91
N SER A 153 11.85 39.54 21.55
CA SER A 153 12.40 39.67 22.90
C SER A 153 13.89 39.35 22.98
N ALA A 154 14.72 40.35 23.33
CA ALA A 154 16.16 40.18 23.51
C ALA A 154 16.51 39.19 24.64
N VAL A 155 15.83 39.31 25.80
CA VAL A 155 16.00 38.37 26.91
C VAL A 155 15.52 36.97 26.52
N GLY A 156 14.41 36.89 25.76
CA GLY A 156 13.88 35.65 25.21
C GLY A 156 14.91 34.92 24.34
N ARG A 157 15.57 35.63 23.42
CA ARG A 157 16.64 35.05 22.58
C ARG A 157 17.75 34.41 23.40
N THR A 158 18.25 35.08 24.45
CA THR A 158 19.32 34.54 25.32
C THR A 158 18.87 33.28 26.06
N CYS A 159 17.61 33.18 26.46
CA CYS A 159 17.06 31.96 27.07
C CYS A 159 16.92 30.82 26.06
N ILE A 160 16.46 31.12 24.85
CA ILE A 160 16.23 30.12 23.80
C ILE A 160 17.55 29.58 23.24
N LYS A 161 18.57 30.42 23.04
CA LYS A 161 19.91 30.01 22.55
C LYS A 161 20.54 28.89 23.38
N ARG A 162 20.29 28.86 24.69
CA ARG A 162 20.78 27.78 25.58
C ARG A 162 20.26 26.39 25.20
N HIS A 163 19.15 26.32 24.47
CA HIS A 163 18.48 25.08 24.07
C HIS A 163 18.56 24.85 22.55
N GLU A 164 19.43 25.58 21.84
CA GLU A 164 19.55 25.54 20.38
C GLU A 164 19.77 24.11 19.85
N GLY A 165 20.61 23.30 20.50
CA GLY A 165 20.84 21.92 20.08
C GLY A 165 19.58 21.04 20.11
N GLN A 166 18.71 21.22 21.12
CA GLN A 166 17.44 20.48 21.19
C GLN A 166 16.45 20.98 20.14
N LEU A 167 16.41 22.29 19.92
CA LEU A 167 15.56 22.89 18.88
C LEU A 167 16.00 22.46 17.49
N ALA A 168 17.31 22.36 17.24
CA ALA A 168 17.86 21.86 15.98
C ALA A 168 17.50 20.38 15.75
N TYR A 169 17.55 19.55 16.79
CA TYR A 169 17.08 18.17 16.71
C TYR A 169 15.60 18.09 16.32
N VAL A 170 14.74 18.88 16.96
CA VAL A 170 13.29 18.93 16.64
C VAL A 170 13.03 19.51 15.25
N ALA A 171 13.84 20.46 14.79
CA ALA A 171 13.73 21.01 13.44
C ALA A 171 14.02 19.97 12.35
N LEU A 172 14.91 19.02 12.63
CA LEU A 172 15.26 17.92 11.72
C LEU A 172 14.30 16.73 11.82
N SER A 173 13.46 16.69 12.85
CA SER A 173 12.52 15.58 13.05
C SER A 173 11.26 15.75 12.20
N PRO A 174 10.56 14.66 11.85
CA PRO A 174 9.42 14.69 10.92
C PRO A 174 8.12 15.21 11.58
N VAL A 175 8.21 16.01 12.64
CA VAL A 175 7.06 16.56 13.38
C VAL A 175 6.46 17.76 12.67
N GLU A 176 5.16 18.00 12.89
CA GLU A 176 4.41 19.11 12.27
C GLU A 176 4.97 20.49 12.64
N SER A 177 5.56 20.60 13.84
CA SER A 177 6.16 21.85 14.34
C SER A 177 7.58 22.13 13.82
N SER A 178 8.20 21.20 13.08
CA SER A 178 9.59 21.30 12.60
C SER A 178 9.87 22.60 11.83
N THR A 179 8.95 23.01 10.96
CA THR A 179 9.07 24.25 10.17
C THR A 179 8.99 25.49 11.07
N ALA A 180 8.13 25.49 12.09
CA ALA A 180 8.02 26.61 13.02
C ALA A 180 9.29 26.77 13.87
N ILE A 181 9.89 25.66 14.31
CA ILE A 181 11.16 25.66 15.04
C ILE A 181 12.32 26.08 14.14
N SER A 182 12.36 25.62 12.88
CA SER A 182 13.38 26.07 11.90
C SER A 182 13.36 27.59 11.72
N ASN A 183 12.16 28.17 11.60
CA ASN A 183 12.00 29.62 11.55
C ASN A 183 12.42 30.31 12.85
N CYS A 184 12.13 29.71 14.02
CA CYS A 184 12.59 30.23 15.31
C CYS A 184 14.13 30.28 15.37
N LEU A 185 14.81 29.21 14.98
CA LEU A 185 16.27 29.14 14.90
C LEU A 185 16.84 30.18 13.94
N TRP A 186 16.20 30.37 12.80
CA TRP A 186 16.58 31.42 11.85
C TRP A 186 16.49 32.82 12.48
N GLU A 187 15.39 33.15 13.17
CA GLU A 187 15.23 34.43 13.89
C GLU A 187 16.31 34.62 14.97
N LEU A 188 16.72 33.55 15.68
CA LEU A 188 17.81 33.62 16.65
C LEU A 188 19.16 33.98 16.02
N HIS A 189 19.38 33.55 14.78
CA HIS A 189 20.61 33.80 14.03
C HIS A 189 20.62 35.17 13.34
N GLN A 190 19.47 35.66 12.84
CA GLN A 190 19.38 36.99 12.22
C GLN A 190 19.65 38.15 13.20
N HIS A 191 19.36 37.95 14.48
CA HIS A 191 19.52 38.95 15.54
C HIS A 191 20.80 38.75 16.38
N HIS A 192 21.86 38.23 15.76
CA HIS A 192 23.19 38.08 16.36
C HIS A 192 24.05 39.33 16.17
#